data_AF-A0A7C4JBU6-F1
#
_entry.id   AF-A0A7C4JBU6-F1
#
_cell.length_a   1.000
_cell.length_b   1.000
_cell.length_c   1.000
_cell.angle_alpha   90.00
_cell.angle_beta   90.00
_cell.angle_gamma   90.00
#
_symmetry.space_group_name_H-M   'P 1'
#
loop_
_entity.id
_entity.type
_entity.pdbx_description
1 polymer ?
#
loop_
_entity_poly.entity_id
_entity_poly.type
_entity_poly.pdbx_seq_one_letter_code
_entity_poly.pdbx_strand_id
1 'polypeptide(L)'
;MWRLMLTTDVGKERWTAWEVIDTIFPYDTKAYVRAFNDRGVVLVWSRLPSHQLIELLTGRLTRAHRLVELDDASPARLRDIIVSARRVLRDLKEVSVESRIRGNYLEVSEEELSRILMDKLGLIGGEVKLVVEVVWDVAGISLRTVRSDNSLRLI
;
A
#
# COMPACT_ATOMS: atom_id res chain seq x y z
N MET A 1 -10.49 -6.96 0.46
CA MET A 1 -9.80 -6.68 -0.81
C MET A 1 -9.47 -5.21 -0.84
N TRP A 2 -8.22 -4.91 -0.55
CA TRP A 2 -7.64 -3.59 -0.69
C TRP A 2 -7.06 -3.48 -2.08
N ARG A 3 -7.06 -2.28 -2.66
CA ARG A 3 -6.61 -2.11 -4.04
C ARG A 3 -5.59 -1.00 -4.21
N LEU A 4 -5.71 0.04 -3.40
CA LEU A 4 -4.92 1.24 -3.58
C LEU A 4 -4.58 1.88 -2.24
N MET A 5 -3.36 2.36 -2.14
CA MET A 5 -2.91 3.30 -1.11
C MET A 5 -2.54 4.62 -1.79
N LEU A 6 -2.94 5.73 -1.18
CA LEU A 6 -2.56 7.06 -1.61
C LEU A 6 -1.75 7.73 -0.53
N THR A 7 -0.75 8.52 -0.94
CA THR A 7 -0.09 9.46 -0.03
C THR A 7 -0.54 10.89 -0.34
N THR A 8 -0.81 11.68 0.70
CA THR A 8 -1.38 13.03 0.59
C THR A 8 -0.55 14.05 1.38
N ASP A 9 -0.84 15.33 1.18
CA ASP A 9 -0.50 16.37 2.16
C ASP A 9 -1.01 15.97 3.55
N VAL A 10 -0.17 16.09 4.58
CA VAL A 10 -0.56 15.82 5.96
C VAL A 10 -1.68 16.79 6.36
N GLY A 11 -2.76 16.26 6.94
CA GLY A 11 -3.96 17.02 7.30
C GLY A 11 -4.97 17.19 6.15
N LYS A 12 -4.67 16.68 4.94
CA LYS A 12 -5.60 16.66 3.79
C LYS A 12 -6.17 15.27 3.49
N GLU A 13 -5.96 14.30 4.37
CA GLU A 13 -6.37 12.91 4.17
C GLU A 13 -7.90 12.78 4.07
N ARG A 14 -8.66 13.46 4.95
CA ARG A 14 -10.13 13.46 4.89
C ARG A 14 -10.66 14.07 3.60
N TRP A 15 -10.08 15.18 3.17
CA TRP A 15 -10.46 15.84 1.93
C TRP A 15 -10.21 14.92 0.73
N THR A 16 -9.01 14.35 0.66
CA THR A 16 -8.65 13.39 -0.38
C THR A 16 -9.55 12.15 -0.36
N ALA A 17 -9.93 11.67 0.83
CA ALA A 17 -10.84 10.54 0.96
C ALA A 17 -12.24 10.82 0.38
N TRP A 18 -12.75 12.05 0.52
CA TRP A 18 -14.00 12.47 -0.14
C TRP A 18 -13.84 12.50 -1.66
N GLU A 19 -12.79 13.11 -2.18
CA GLU A 19 -12.51 13.14 -3.64
C GLU A 19 -12.44 11.72 -4.23
N VAL A 20 -11.82 10.79 -3.50
CA VAL A 20 -11.72 9.38 -3.88
C VAL A 20 -13.09 8.71 -3.90
N ILE A 21 -13.88 8.85 -2.82
CA ILE A 21 -15.21 8.23 -2.73
C ILE A 21 -16.13 8.80 -3.81
N ASP A 22 -16.21 10.12 -3.98
CA ASP A 22 -17.10 10.75 -4.96
C ASP A 22 -16.77 10.31 -6.40
N THR A 23 -15.48 10.08 -6.66
CA THR A 23 -15.02 9.59 -7.96
C THR A 23 -15.37 8.12 -8.20
N ILE A 24 -15.25 7.26 -7.18
CA ILE A 24 -15.39 5.80 -7.32
C ILE A 24 -16.85 5.34 -7.14
N PHE A 25 -17.63 6.02 -6.30
CA PHE A 25 -18.98 5.60 -5.90
C PHE A 25 -19.91 5.27 -7.08
N PRO A 26 -19.91 6.00 -8.21
CA PRO A 26 -20.73 5.63 -9.38
C PRO A 26 -20.40 4.25 -9.98
N TYR A 27 -19.19 3.74 -9.76
CA TYR A 27 -18.68 2.49 -10.33
C TYR A 27 -18.63 1.35 -9.30
N ASP A 28 -18.47 1.69 -8.02
CA ASP A 28 -18.52 0.75 -6.91
C ASP A 28 -19.16 1.38 -5.68
N THR A 29 -20.47 1.14 -5.53
CA THR A 29 -21.28 1.64 -4.40
C THR A 29 -20.90 1.02 -3.06
N LYS A 30 -20.05 -0.02 -3.05
CA LYS A 30 -19.51 -0.64 -1.84
C LYS A 30 -18.06 -0.24 -1.58
N ALA A 31 -17.53 0.72 -2.34
CA ALA A 31 -16.21 1.26 -2.08
C ALA A 31 -16.14 1.84 -0.67
N TYR A 32 -15.02 1.59 0.00
CA TYR A 32 -14.75 2.11 1.33
C TYR A 32 -13.38 2.77 1.32
N VAL A 33 -13.26 3.89 2.01
CA VAL A 33 -12.02 4.64 2.13
C VAL A 33 -11.76 4.95 3.59
N ARG A 34 -10.51 4.78 4.01
CA ARG A 34 -10.06 5.13 5.35
C ARG A 34 -8.92 6.14 5.26
N ALA A 35 -9.17 7.32 5.81
CA ALA A 35 -8.17 8.36 6.00
C ALA A 35 -7.40 8.12 7.31
N PHE A 36 -6.08 8.04 7.23
CA PHE A 36 -5.18 8.00 8.37
C PHE A 36 -4.68 9.42 8.61
N ASN A 37 -5.50 10.21 9.32
CA ASN A 37 -5.21 11.61 9.60
C ASN A 37 -3.84 11.75 10.28
N ASP A 38 -3.13 12.82 9.94
CA ASP A 38 -1.78 13.13 10.42
C ASP A 38 -0.69 12.14 9.96
N ARG A 39 -1.01 11.25 9.02
CA ARG A 39 -0.06 10.27 8.44
C ARG A 39 0.16 10.48 6.94
N GLY A 40 -0.60 11.36 6.31
CA GLY A 40 -0.58 11.61 4.87
C GLY A 40 -0.94 10.35 4.08
N VAL A 41 -1.85 9.51 4.58
CA VAL A 41 -2.24 8.26 3.91
C VAL A 41 -3.75 8.09 3.85
N VAL A 42 -4.21 7.68 2.67
CA VAL A 42 -5.60 7.26 2.42
C VAL A 42 -5.58 5.86 1.81
N LEU A 43 -6.44 4.99 2.31
CA LEU A 43 -6.53 3.60 1.90
C LEU A 43 -7.88 3.33 1.24
N VAL A 44 -7.88 2.59 0.14
CA VAL A 44 -9.06 2.38 -0.71
C VAL A 44 -9.36 0.90 -0.90
N TRP A 45 -10.60 0.56 -0.60
CA TRP A 45 -11.20 -0.73 -0.85
C TRP A 45 -12.23 -0.57 -1.94
N SER A 46 -12.01 -1.31 -3.01
CA SER A 46 -12.97 -1.38 -4.10
C SER A 46 -12.93 -2.75 -4.75
N ARG A 47 -14.05 -3.10 -5.38
CA ARG A 47 -14.17 -4.22 -6.30
C ARG A 47 -13.49 -3.94 -7.63
N LEU A 48 -13.28 -2.67 -7.97
CA LEU A 48 -12.56 -2.28 -9.18
C LEU A 48 -11.08 -2.70 -9.08
N PRO A 49 -10.47 -3.13 -10.19
CA PRO A 49 -9.03 -3.33 -10.27
C PRO A 49 -8.24 -2.04 -10.01
N SER A 50 -7.03 -2.16 -9.48
CA SER A 50 -6.17 -1.02 -9.13
C SER A 50 -5.87 -0.10 -10.32
N HIS A 51 -5.60 -0.66 -11.51
CA HIS A 51 -5.37 0.13 -12.72
C HIS A 51 -6.56 1.03 -13.06
N GLN A 52 -7.79 0.51 -12.96
CA GLN A 52 -9.00 1.28 -13.23
C GLN A 52 -9.21 2.37 -12.17
N LEU A 53 -8.89 2.08 -10.91
CA LEU A 53 -8.91 3.10 -9.85
C LEU A 53 -7.91 4.21 -10.14
N ILE A 54 -6.69 3.87 -10.56
CA ILE A 54 -5.68 4.86 -10.93
C ILE A 54 -6.19 5.73 -12.08
N GLU A 55 -6.72 5.13 -13.15
CA GLU A 55 -7.27 5.88 -14.30
C GLU A 55 -8.39 6.84 -13.88
N LEU A 56 -9.31 6.39 -13.03
CA LEU A 56 -10.42 7.22 -12.54
C LEU A 56 -9.95 8.39 -11.67
N LEU A 57 -8.95 8.15 -10.82
CA LEU A 57 -8.48 9.12 -9.82
C LEU A 57 -7.42 10.09 -10.37
N THR A 58 -6.72 9.71 -11.44
CA THR A 58 -5.66 10.53 -12.04
C THR A 58 -6.23 11.86 -12.52
N GLY A 59 -5.60 12.96 -12.11
CA GLY A 59 -6.04 14.31 -12.46
C GLY A 59 -7.28 14.82 -11.70
N ARG A 60 -7.83 14.04 -10.76
CA ARG A 60 -9.00 14.44 -9.94
C ARG A 60 -8.68 14.72 -8.48
N LEU A 61 -7.53 14.26 -8.01
CA LEU A 61 -7.11 14.41 -6.61
C LEU A 61 -6.24 15.65 -6.46
N THR A 62 -6.65 16.58 -5.61
CA THR A 62 -5.99 17.89 -5.50
C THR A 62 -4.82 17.91 -4.52
N ARG A 63 -4.73 16.90 -3.63
CA ARG A 63 -3.77 16.83 -2.52
C ARG A 63 -3.07 15.48 -2.40
N ALA A 64 -3.27 14.60 -3.36
CA ALA A 64 -2.59 13.31 -3.44
C ALA A 64 -1.32 13.45 -4.29
N HIS A 65 -0.22 12.85 -3.82
CA HIS A 65 1.10 12.90 -4.45
C HIS A 65 1.52 11.57 -5.08
N ARG A 66 0.92 10.48 -4.59
CA ARG A 66 1.27 9.13 -5.01
C ARG A 66 0.07 8.22 -4.91
N LEU A 67 -0.13 7.43 -5.95
CA LEU A 67 -1.03 6.27 -5.92
C LEU A 67 -0.16 5.03 -5.98
N VAL A 68 -0.43 4.06 -5.10
CA VAL A 68 0.30 2.80 -4.99
C VAL A 68 -0.68 1.66 -5.12
N GLU A 69 -0.50 0.83 -6.15
CA GLU A 69 -1.22 -0.44 -6.25
C GLU A 69 -0.75 -1.39 -5.16
N LEU A 70 -1.71 -2.05 -4.51
CA LEU A 70 -1.45 -3.08 -3.52
C LEU A 70 -1.82 -4.45 -4.10
N ASP A 71 -0.88 -5.38 -4.02
CA ASP A 71 -1.11 -6.79 -4.38
C ASP A 71 -1.90 -7.50 -3.29
N ASP A 72 -1.65 -7.16 -2.02
CA ASP A 72 -2.41 -7.63 -0.86
C ASP A 72 -2.32 -6.65 0.30
N ALA A 73 -3.16 -6.85 1.32
CA ALA A 73 -3.11 -6.11 2.56
C ALA A 73 -3.57 -6.96 3.75
N SER A 74 -3.01 -6.69 4.91
CA SER A 74 -3.27 -7.43 6.15
C SER A 74 -3.38 -6.50 7.35
N PRO A 75 -3.92 -6.99 8.48
CA PRO A 75 -3.65 -6.35 9.77
C PRO A 75 -2.14 -6.17 9.99
N ALA A 76 -1.75 -5.09 10.67
CA ALA A 76 -0.36 -4.78 11.01
C ALA A 76 0.15 -5.66 12.16
N ARG A 77 0.10 -6.98 11.97
CA ARG A 77 0.67 -7.98 12.88
C ARG A 77 1.70 -8.78 12.12
N LEU A 78 2.86 -9.00 12.71
CA LEU A 78 3.99 -9.64 12.04
C LEU A 78 3.61 -10.95 11.32
N ARG A 79 2.82 -11.81 11.99
CA ARG A 79 2.31 -13.06 11.41
C ARG A 79 1.48 -12.83 10.15
N ASP A 80 0.56 -11.88 10.19
CA ASP A 80 -0.38 -11.61 9.09
C ASP A 80 0.35 -10.98 7.90
N ILE A 81 1.31 -10.10 8.19
CA ILE A 81 2.22 -9.51 7.19
C ILE A 81 3.01 -10.61 6.48
N ILE A 82 3.60 -11.55 7.22
CA ILE A 82 4.36 -12.67 6.64
C ILE A 82 3.47 -13.55 5.75
N VAL A 83 2.25 -13.86 6.20
CA VAL A 83 1.30 -14.68 5.43
C VAL A 83 0.89 -13.98 4.14
N SER A 84 0.59 -12.69 4.21
CA SER A 84 0.21 -11.88 3.05
C SER A 84 1.38 -11.71 2.08
N ALA A 85 2.58 -11.44 2.58
CA ALA A 85 3.81 -11.37 1.78
C ALA A 85 4.09 -12.68 1.06
N ARG A 86 3.94 -13.83 1.74
CA ARG A 86 4.11 -15.15 1.13
C ARG A 86 3.11 -15.40 0.00
N ARG A 87 1.86 -14.96 0.16
CA ARG A 87 0.83 -15.07 -0.89
C ARG A 87 1.19 -14.24 -2.12
N VAL A 88 1.68 -13.03 -1.91
CA VAL A 88 2.10 -12.10 -2.98
C VAL A 88 3.33 -12.64 -3.71
N LEU A 89 4.36 -13.08 -2.97
CA LEU A 89 5.60 -13.64 -3.53
C LEU A 89 5.39 -14.96 -4.29
N ARG A 90 4.40 -15.75 -3.87
CA ARG A 90 4.21 -17.14 -4.33
C ARG A 90 5.50 -17.94 -4.09
N ASP A 91 6.25 -18.23 -5.14
CA ASP A 91 7.49 -19.01 -5.11
C ASP A 91 8.76 -18.16 -5.36
N LEU A 92 8.63 -16.84 -5.53
CA LEU A 92 9.77 -15.95 -5.79
C LEU A 92 10.70 -15.85 -4.57
N LYS A 93 12.01 -16.02 -4.81
CA LYS A 93 13.08 -15.95 -3.78
C LYS A 93 14.11 -14.85 -4.01
N GLU A 94 14.36 -14.48 -5.26
CA GLU A 94 15.27 -13.39 -5.64
C GLU A 94 14.56 -12.04 -5.51
N VAL A 95 14.24 -11.68 -4.27
CA VAL A 95 13.47 -10.47 -3.95
C VAL A 95 14.18 -9.71 -2.83
N SER A 96 14.35 -8.41 -3.03
CA SER A 96 14.76 -7.46 -1.99
C SER A 96 13.54 -6.99 -1.20
N VAL A 97 13.72 -6.62 0.07
CA VAL A 97 12.62 -6.13 0.91
C VAL A 97 12.87 -4.66 1.27
N GLU A 98 11.84 -3.85 1.14
CA GLU A 98 11.77 -2.49 1.64
C GLU A 98 10.55 -2.37 2.54
N SER A 99 10.77 -2.01 3.80
CA SER A 99 9.68 -1.79 4.75
C SER A 99 9.57 -0.31 5.09
N ARG A 100 8.34 0.16 5.30
CA ARG A 100 8.06 1.50 5.81
C ARG A 100 7.00 1.42 6.89
N ILE A 101 7.22 2.07 8.03
CA ILE A 101 6.31 2.04 9.19
C ILE A 101 5.87 3.46 9.52
N ARG A 102 4.59 3.73 9.31
CA ARG A 102 3.93 5.00 9.65
C ARG A 102 3.12 4.84 10.93
N GLY A 103 3.73 5.26 12.02
CA GLY A 103 3.17 5.15 13.37
C GLY A 103 3.92 4.16 14.23
N ASN A 104 3.32 3.81 15.37
CA ASN A 104 3.94 3.00 16.41
C ASN A 104 3.10 1.75 16.74
N TYR A 105 2.24 1.31 15.82
CA TYR A 105 1.38 0.14 16.03
C TYR A 105 2.18 -1.17 16.03
N LEU A 106 3.23 -1.23 15.20
CA LEU A 106 4.14 -2.36 15.14
C LEU A 106 5.41 -1.99 15.91
N GLU A 107 5.71 -2.73 16.98
CA GLU A 107 6.84 -2.48 17.88
C GLU A 107 8.17 -3.04 17.32
N VAL A 108 8.46 -2.74 16.05
CA VAL A 108 9.72 -3.11 15.36
C VAL A 108 10.17 -1.95 14.48
N SER A 109 11.48 -1.86 14.20
CA SER A 109 11.98 -0.88 13.23
C SER A 109 11.72 -1.30 11.78
N GLU A 110 11.85 -0.37 10.83
CA GLU A 110 11.72 -0.67 9.40
C GLU A 110 12.79 -1.67 8.92
N GLU A 111 14.03 -1.53 9.41
CA GLU A 111 15.14 -2.43 9.12
C GLU A 111 14.92 -3.80 9.76
N GLU A 112 14.40 -3.83 10.98
CA GLU A 112 14.06 -5.07 11.68
C GLU A 112 12.95 -5.84 10.97
N LEU A 113 11.87 -5.16 10.57
CA LEU A 113 10.80 -5.77 9.78
C LEU A 113 11.33 -6.34 8.47
N SER A 114 12.16 -5.58 7.76
CA SER A 114 12.77 -6.02 6.51
C SER A 114 13.63 -7.28 6.72
N ARG A 115 14.44 -7.32 7.78
CA ARG A 115 15.26 -8.49 8.13
C ARG A 115 14.40 -9.71 8.48
N ILE A 116 13.36 -9.53 9.29
CA ILE A 116 12.44 -10.62 9.66
C ILE A 116 11.75 -11.18 8.41
N LEU A 117 11.29 -10.33 7.50
CA LEU A 117 10.66 -10.76 6.26
C LEU A 117 11.63 -11.54 5.38
N MET A 118 12.86 -11.05 5.21
CA MET A 118 13.91 -11.76 4.47
C MET A 118 14.16 -13.16 5.04
N ASP A 119 14.33 -13.27 6.37
CA ASP A 119 14.56 -14.55 7.07
C ASP A 119 13.37 -15.51 6.93
N LYS A 120 12.16 -15.05 7.29
CA LYS A 120 10.96 -15.91 7.35
C LYS A 120 10.42 -16.32 6.00
N LEU A 121 10.77 -15.59 4.94
CA LEU A 121 10.37 -15.88 3.57
C LEU A 121 11.49 -16.54 2.76
N GLY A 122 12.72 -16.60 3.31
CA GLY A 122 13.90 -17.20 2.66
C GLY A 122 14.33 -16.41 1.43
N LEU A 123 14.33 -15.08 1.51
CA LEU A 123 14.66 -14.19 0.41
C LEU A 123 16.15 -13.91 0.36
N ILE A 124 16.72 -13.88 -0.84
CA ILE A 124 18.17 -13.76 -1.06
C ILE A 124 18.58 -12.45 -1.72
N GLY A 125 17.63 -11.52 -1.93
CA GLY A 125 17.84 -10.28 -2.67
C GLY A 125 17.69 -10.46 -4.18
N GLY A 126 17.41 -9.36 -4.89
CA GLY A 126 17.21 -9.39 -6.35
C GLY A 126 16.64 -8.08 -6.91
N GLU A 127 16.39 -8.06 -8.22
CA GLU A 127 15.83 -6.90 -8.94
C GLU A 127 14.33 -6.68 -8.70
N VAL A 128 13.64 -7.70 -8.19
CA VAL A 128 12.27 -7.55 -7.69
C VAL A 128 12.34 -7.08 -6.24
N LYS A 129 11.46 -6.17 -5.88
CA LYS A 129 11.36 -5.57 -4.55
C LYS A 129 9.97 -5.81 -3.98
N LEU A 130 9.92 -6.46 -2.82
CA LEU A 130 8.75 -6.53 -1.95
C LEU A 130 8.72 -5.26 -1.09
N VAL A 131 7.73 -4.41 -1.33
CA VAL A 131 7.49 -3.22 -0.52
C VAL A 131 6.38 -3.52 0.47
N VAL A 132 6.67 -3.35 1.76
CA VAL A 132 5.70 -3.50 2.86
C VAL A 132 5.55 -2.15 3.56
N GLU A 133 4.38 -1.54 3.42
CA GLU A 133 4.08 -0.26 4.08
C GLU A 133 3.04 -0.47 5.17
N VAL A 134 3.48 -0.35 6.42
CA VAL A 134 2.64 -0.41 7.61
C VAL A 134 2.13 0.98 7.93
N VAL A 135 0.81 1.13 8.02
CA VAL A 135 0.13 2.37 8.36
C VAL A 135 -0.85 2.07 9.48
N TRP A 136 -0.46 2.46 10.70
CA TRP A 136 -1.21 2.14 11.92
C TRP A 136 -1.54 0.64 12.01
N ASP A 137 -2.81 0.26 12.05
CA ASP A 137 -3.30 -1.11 12.22
C ASP A 137 -3.30 -1.97 10.95
N VAL A 138 -2.73 -1.48 9.84
CA VAL A 138 -2.75 -2.15 8.53
C VAL A 138 -1.37 -2.17 7.88
N ALA A 139 -1.02 -3.27 7.21
CA ALA A 139 0.09 -3.35 6.27
C ALA A 139 -0.40 -3.54 4.82
N GLY A 140 0.08 -2.69 3.91
CA GLY A 140 -0.05 -2.88 2.46
C GLY A 140 1.19 -3.55 1.88
N ILE A 141 1.00 -4.45 0.93
CA ILE A 141 2.06 -5.22 0.30
C ILE A 141 2.00 -5.02 -1.21
N SER A 142 3.15 -4.72 -1.81
CA SER A 142 3.30 -4.60 -3.26
C SER A 142 4.62 -5.21 -3.75
N LEU A 143 4.60 -5.82 -4.94
CA LEU A 143 5.79 -6.21 -5.69
C LEU A 143 6.08 -5.17 -6.75
N ARG A 144 7.36 -4.82 -6.86
CA ARG A 144 7.85 -3.85 -7.86
C ARG A 144 9.12 -4.38 -8.47
N THR A 145 9.27 -4.23 -9.78
CA THR A 145 10.59 -4.39 -10.40
C THR A 145 11.33 -3.08 -10.24
N VAL A 146 12.64 -3.10 -9.98
CA VAL A 146 13.47 -1.88 -9.82
C VAL A 146 13.34 -0.91 -11.02
N ARG A 147 12.94 -1.42 -12.20
CA ARG A 147 12.70 -0.62 -13.42
C ARG A 147 11.26 -0.12 -13.61
N SER A 148 10.29 -0.63 -12.86
CA SER A 148 8.87 -0.29 -12.98
C SER A 148 8.34 0.20 -11.63
N ASP A 149 8.17 1.52 -11.49
CA ASP A 149 7.50 2.08 -10.33
C ASP A 149 5.99 1.85 -10.50
N ASN A 150 5.41 0.87 -9.79
CA ASN A 150 3.95 0.67 -9.69
C ASN A 150 3.28 1.77 -8.85
N SER A 151 3.89 2.96 -8.83
CA SER A 151 3.30 4.13 -8.24
C SER A 151 3.26 5.28 -9.21
N LEU A 152 2.06 5.82 -9.38
CA LEU A 152 1.85 7.02 -10.16
C LEU A 152 2.11 8.21 -9.25
N ARG A 153 3.10 9.03 -9.59
CA ARG A 153 3.28 10.33 -8.94
C ARG A 153 2.27 11.31 -9.54
N LEU A 154 1.50 11.93 -8.66
CA LEU A 154 0.65 13.06 -9.00
C LEU A 154 1.45 14.34 -8.69
N ILE A 155 1.29 15.34 -9.57
CA ILE A 155 2.06 16.57 -9.63
C ILE A 155 2.04 17.33 -8.30
#